data_AF-A0A438DHF2-F1
#
_entry.id   AF-A0A438DHF2-F1
#
_cell.length_a   1.000
_cell.length_b   1.000
_cell.length_c   1.000
_cell.angle_alpha   90.00
_cell.angle_beta   90.00
_cell.angle_gamma   90.00
#
_symmetry.space_group_name_H-M   'P 1'
#
loop_
_entity.id
_entity.type
_entity.pdbx_description
1 polymer ?
#
loop_
_entity_poly.entity_id
_entity_poly.type
_entity_poly.pdbx_seq_one_letter_code
_entity_poly.pdbx_strand_id
1 'polypeptide(L)'
;MESGNLAENGHCSDAAGEPRSSLILLGTGCSSVVPNAMCLIQPSDPPCNVCFQSLSLPPERNPNYRCNTSLLIDYCQNNGEHKYILIDVGKTFREQVIRWFTFYKIPQVDSVSFHLICTFPFYHR
;
A
#
# COMPACT_ATOMS: atom_id res chain seq x y z
N MET A 1 17.62 -5.68 -37.18
CA MET A 1 16.17 -5.64 -36.97
C MET A 1 15.95 -5.78 -35.48
N GLU A 2 15.43 -4.70 -34.89
CA GLU A 2 14.94 -4.47 -33.54
C GLU A 2 15.69 -5.04 -32.32
N SER A 3 16.31 -4.12 -31.57
CA SER A 3 16.70 -4.24 -30.18
C SER A 3 15.47 -4.09 -29.27
N GLY A 4 15.26 -5.03 -28.34
CA GLY A 4 14.28 -4.89 -27.26
C GLY A 4 14.98 -4.61 -25.94
N ASN A 5 15.18 -3.33 -25.61
CA ASN A 5 15.69 -2.90 -24.30
C ASN A 5 14.64 -3.21 -23.22
N LEU A 6 14.98 -4.12 -22.31
CA LEU A 6 14.27 -4.25 -21.04
C LEU A 6 14.45 -2.96 -20.24
N ALA A 7 13.32 -2.40 -19.83
CA ALA A 7 13.19 -1.12 -19.14
C ALA A 7 14.29 -0.85 -18.11
N GLU A 8 15.01 0.25 -18.29
CA GLU A 8 15.87 0.85 -17.27
C GLU A 8 15.02 1.13 -16.02
N ASN A 9 15.34 0.43 -14.94
CA ASN A 9 14.96 0.83 -13.60
C ASN A 9 15.59 2.21 -13.37
N GLY A 10 14.76 3.24 -13.23
CA GLY A 10 15.18 4.62 -13.03
C GLY A 10 16.16 4.75 -11.87
N HIS A 11 17.44 4.78 -12.19
CA HIS A 11 18.51 5.11 -11.27
C HIS A 11 18.64 6.63 -11.24
N CYS A 12 17.91 7.28 -10.34
CA CYS A 12 18.23 8.65 -9.97
C CYS A 12 19.38 8.59 -8.97
N SER A 13 20.58 8.92 -9.45
CA SER A 13 21.79 9.08 -8.67
C SER A 13 21.56 9.95 -7.42
N ASP A 14 21.90 9.39 -6.26
CA ASP A 14 21.96 10.07 -4.95
C ASP A 14 23.10 11.10 -4.94
N ALA A 15 22.87 12.25 -5.56
CA ALA A 15 23.60 13.48 -5.30
C ALA A 15 22.64 14.39 -4.53
N ALA A 16 22.82 14.50 -3.20
CA ALA A 16 22.06 15.33 -2.26
C ALA A 16 20.76 15.92 -2.87
N GLY A 17 19.76 15.06 -3.02
CA GLY A 17 18.70 15.23 -3.99
C GLY A 17 17.87 16.49 -3.77
N GLU A 18 17.61 17.21 -4.86
CA GLU A 18 16.59 18.25 -4.90
C GLU A 18 15.29 17.77 -4.22
N PRO A 19 14.60 18.65 -3.47
CA PRO A 19 13.33 18.33 -2.84
C PRO A 19 12.36 17.71 -3.85
N ARG A 20 11.92 16.47 -3.61
CA ARG A 20 11.03 15.72 -4.53
C ARG A 20 9.82 15.21 -3.79
N SER A 21 8.68 15.27 -4.48
CA SER A 21 7.46 14.63 -4.03
C SER A 21 7.52 13.13 -4.30
N SER A 22 6.89 12.33 -3.44
CA SER A 22 6.81 10.87 -3.58
C SER A 22 5.39 10.35 -3.34
N LEU A 23 5.12 9.15 -3.85
CA LEU A 23 3.86 8.43 -3.68
C LEU A 23 4.15 7.09 -3.01
N ILE A 24 3.47 6.82 -1.89
CA ILE A 24 3.69 5.62 -1.08
C ILE A 24 2.38 4.84 -1.01
N LEU A 25 2.37 3.65 -1.60
CA LEU A 25 1.24 2.73 -1.50
C LEU A 25 1.24 2.05 -0.13
N LEU A 26 0.36 2.50 0.76
CA LEU A 26 0.22 1.94 2.10
C LEU A 26 -0.54 0.61 2.09
N GLY A 27 -1.45 0.44 1.12
CA GLY A 27 -2.13 -0.82 0.89
C GLY A 27 -2.64 -0.95 -0.53
N THR A 28 -2.72 -2.18 -1.01
CA THR A 28 -3.04 -2.55 -2.40
C THR A 28 -4.09 -3.66 -2.49
N GLY A 29 -4.75 -3.98 -1.38
CA GLY A 29 -5.76 -5.02 -1.26
C GLY A 29 -7.18 -4.48 -1.33
N CYS A 30 -8.12 -5.32 -1.74
CA CYS A 30 -9.54 -5.00 -1.72
C CYS A 30 -10.10 -4.84 -0.28
N SER A 31 -11.40 -4.60 -0.16
CA SER A 31 -12.11 -4.48 1.13
C SER A 31 -11.93 -5.69 2.06
N SER A 32 -11.70 -6.87 1.48
CA SER A 32 -11.52 -8.16 2.15
C SER A 32 -10.12 -8.43 2.70
N VAL A 33 -9.12 -7.63 2.30
CA VAL A 33 -7.68 -7.79 2.63
C VAL A 33 -7.08 -9.16 2.28
N VAL A 34 -5.75 -9.29 2.37
CA VAL A 34 -5.04 -10.57 2.26
C VAL A 34 -3.98 -10.65 3.36
N PRO A 35 -3.97 -11.70 4.19
CA PRO A 35 -4.87 -12.86 4.18
C PRO A 35 -6.32 -12.49 4.54
N ASN A 36 -7.27 -13.18 3.91
CA ASN A 36 -8.69 -13.03 4.27
C ASN A 36 -8.94 -13.73 5.61
N ALA A 37 -9.57 -13.04 6.56
CA ALA A 37 -9.87 -13.59 7.89
C ALA A 37 -10.66 -14.91 7.86
N MET A 38 -11.57 -15.08 6.89
CA MET A 38 -12.32 -16.34 6.73
C MET A 38 -11.41 -17.49 6.34
N CYS A 39 -10.39 -17.27 5.51
CA CYS A 39 -9.42 -18.32 5.16
C CYS A 39 -8.55 -18.74 6.35
N LEU A 40 -8.44 -17.91 7.39
CA LEU A 40 -7.70 -18.22 8.62
C LEU A 40 -8.58 -18.96 9.63
N ILE A 41 -9.82 -18.52 9.80
CA ILE A 41 -10.76 -19.06 10.80
C ILE A 41 -11.42 -20.35 10.30
N GLN A 42 -11.72 -20.41 8.99
CA GLN A 42 -12.36 -21.55 8.32
C GLN A 42 -11.58 -21.89 7.05
N PRO A 43 -10.43 -22.57 7.17
CA PRO A 43 -9.62 -22.97 6.02
C PRO A 43 -10.40 -23.91 5.08
N SER A 44 -10.28 -23.69 3.78
CA SER A 44 -10.82 -24.58 2.74
C SER A 44 -9.85 -25.73 2.44
N ASP A 45 -10.36 -26.80 1.80
CA ASP A 45 -9.55 -27.88 1.23
C ASP A 45 -9.81 -28.00 -0.29
N PRO A 46 -8.87 -27.63 -1.16
CA PRO A 46 -7.52 -27.15 -0.85
C PRO A 46 -7.50 -25.72 -0.26
N PRO A 47 -6.43 -25.33 0.45
CA PRO A 47 -6.32 -23.98 1.04
C PRO A 47 -6.18 -22.91 -0.03
N CYS A 48 -6.67 -21.70 0.29
CA CYS A 48 -6.47 -20.54 -0.58
C CYS A 48 -4.96 -20.24 -0.74
N ASN A 49 -4.43 -20.48 -1.93
CA ASN A 49 -3.01 -20.36 -2.23
C ASN A 49 -2.45 -18.96 -1.90
N VAL A 50 -3.19 -17.90 -2.25
CA VAL A 50 -2.76 -16.51 -2.02
C VAL A 50 -2.69 -16.17 -0.52
N CYS A 51 -3.69 -16.62 0.26
CA CYS A 51 -3.67 -16.41 1.72
C CYS A 51 -2.54 -17.21 2.37
N PHE A 52 -2.32 -18.45 1.93
CA PHE A 52 -1.21 -19.26 2.42
C PHE A 52 0.15 -18.60 2.14
N GLN A 53 0.37 -18.12 0.91
CA GLN A 53 1.59 -17.40 0.53
C GLN A 53 1.77 -16.08 1.30
N SER A 54 0.67 -15.39 1.65
CA SER A 54 0.73 -14.16 2.45
C SER A 54 1.20 -14.37 3.89
N LEU A 55 1.22 -15.62 4.37
CA LEU A 55 1.72 -15.99 5.70
C LEU A 55 3.16 -16.53 5.68
N SER A 56 3.75 -16.77 4.50
CA SER A 56 5.08 -17.39 4.38
C SER A 56 6.24 -16.49 4.79
N LEU A 57 6.03 -15.18 4.84
CA LEU A 57 7.01 -14.16 5.22
C LEU A 57 6.35 -13.12 6.14
N PRO A 58 7.13 -12.42 6.98
CA PRO A 58 6.62 -11.29 7.76
C PRO A 58 5.92 -10.26 6.88
N PRO A 59 4.83 -9.62 7.34
CA PRO A 59 4.04 -8.69 6.54
C PRO A 59 4.88 -7.63 5.81
N GLU A 60 5.89 -7.06 6.45
CA GLU A 60 6.75 -6.00 5.93
C GLU A 60 7.56 -6.44 4.69
N ARG A 61 7.79 -7.74 4.53
CA ARG A 61 8.58 -8.33 3.44
C ARG A 61 7.75 -9.17 2.47
N ASN A 62 6.44 -9.29 2.72
CA ASN A 62 5.58 -10.17 1.95
C ASN A 62 4.66 -9.38 1.02
N PRO A 63 4.89 -9.39 -0.31
CA PRO A 63 4.01 -8.69 -1.26
C PRO A 63 2.59 -9.31 -1.33
N ASN A 64 2.42 -10.55 -0.89
CA ASN A 64 1.10 -11.17 -0.80
C ASN A 64 0.31 -10.71 0.43
N TYR A 65 0.97 -10.09 1.42
CA TYR A 65 0.29 -9.51 2.58
C TYR A 65 -0.20 -8.09 2.25
N ARG A 66 -1.50 -7.98 1.94
CA ARG A 66 -2.12 -6.76 1.41
C ARG A 66 -3.18 -6.20 2.36
N CYS A 67 -2.90 -5.04 2.92
CA CYS A 67 -3.87 -4.19 3.61
C CYS A 67 -4.86 -3.56 2.61
N ASN A 68 -5.95 -2.96 3.10
CA ASN A 68 -6.91 -2.23 2.26
C ASN A 68 -6.20 -1.13 1.46
N THR A 69 -6.71 -0.86 0.25
CA THR A 69 -6.24 0.24 -0.59
C THR A 69 -6.09 1.54 0.20
N SER A 70 -4.91 2.12 0.14
CA SER A 70 -4.58 3.41 0.75
C SER A 70 -3.28 3.94 0.14
N LEU A 71 -3.20 5.26 0.00
CA LEU A 71 -2.10 5.97 -0.65
C LEU A 71 -1.69 7.16 0.21
N LEU A 72 -0.39 7.35 0.40
CA LEU A 72 0.17 8.56 0.98
C LEU A 72 0.90 9.35 -0.12
N ILE A 73 0.57 10.63 -0.23
CA ILE A 73 1.30 11.59 -1.03
C ILE A 73 2.21 12.35 -0.09
N ASP A 74 3.51 12.25 -0.32
CA ASP A 74 4.51 13.11 0.27
C ASP A 74 4.80 14.24 -0.72
N TYR A 75 4.18 15.39 -0.50
CA TYR A 75 4.27 16.54 -1.39
C TYR A 75 5.35 17.50 -0.90
N CYS A 76 6.46 17.58 -1.62
CA CYS A 76 7.51 18.54 -1.33
C CYS A 76 7.19 19.90 -1.94
N GLN A 77 7.12 20.91 -1.10
CA GLN A 77 6.88 22.30 -1.48
C GLN A 77 8.17 22.98 -1.95
N ASN A 78 8.03 24.15 -2.60
CA ASN A 78 9.15 24.94 -3.12
C ASN A 78 10.14 25.41 -2.04
N ASN A 79 9.69 25.47 -0.77
CA ASN A 79 10.52 25.83 0.39
C ASN A 79 11.23 24.61 1.02
N GLY A 80 11.08 23.41 0.43
CA GLY A 80 11.60 22.16 0.97
C GLY A 80 10.76 21.55 2.11
N GLU A 81 9.64 22.15 2.48
CA GLU A 81 8.71 21.57 3.45
C GLU A 81 7.90 20.44 2.81
N HIS A 82 7.74 19.35 3.54
CA HIS A 82 6.95 18.20 3.12
C HIS A 82 5.54 18.26 3.72
N LYS A 83 4.53 18.04 2.87
CA LYS A 83 3.13 17.85 3.28
C LYS A 83 2.68 16.43 2.99
N TYR A 84 2.12 15.77 3.99
CA TYR A 84 1.71 14.38 3.93
C TYR A 84 0.18 14.31 3.79
N ILE A 85 -0.29 13.96 2.59
CA ILE A 85 -1.71 13.84 2.28
C ILE A 85 -2.05 12.35 2.18
N LEU A 86 -2.92 11.90 3.08
CA LEU A 86 -3.36 10.51 3.14
C LEU A 86 -4.68 10.33 2.39
N ILE A 87 -4.74 9.35 1.50
CA ILE A 87 -5.92 8.96 0.74
C ILE A 87 -6.38 7.59 1.23
N ASP A 88 -7.66 7.52 1.58
CA ASP A 88 -8.35 6.37 2.13
C ASP A 88 -7.77 5.88 3.46
N VAL A 89 -8.57 6.06 4.51
CA VAL A 89 -8.31 5.52 5.84
C VAL A 89 -9.31 4.42 6.11
N GLY A 90 -8.90 3.19 5.82
CA GLY A 90 -9.72 1.99 5.96
C GLY A 90 -9.51 1.24 7.28
N LYS A 91 -10.11 0.06 7.36
CA LYS A 91 -10.05 -0.84 8.54
C LYS A 91 -8.62 -1.22 8.94
N THR A 92 -7.70 -1.29 7.97
CA THR A 92 -6.30 -1.67 8.19
C THR A 92 -5.36 -0.49 8.41
N PHE A 93 -5.87 0.74 8.56
CA PHE A 93 -5.02 1.92 8.71
C PHE A 93 -4.00 1.81 9.85
N ARG A 94 -4.42 1.32 11.03
CA ARG A 94 -3.50 1.12 12.17
C ARG A 94 -2.29 0.27 11.79
N GLU A 95 -2.52 -0.80 11.04
CA GLU A 95 -1.45 -1.70 10.61
C GLU A 95 -0.55 -1.05 9.56
N GLN A 96 -1.13 -0.29 8.63
CA GLN A 96 -0.38 0.45 7.62
C GLN A 96 0.53 1.51 8.26
N VAL A 97 0.07 2.19 9.31
CA VAL A 97 0.91 3.13 10.08
C VAL A 97 2.09 2.40 10.72
N ILE A 98 1.84 1.28 11.40
CA ILE A 98 2.91 0.52 12.06
C ILE A 98 3.97 0.07 11.05
N ARG A 99 3.54 -0.42 9.88
CA ARG A 99 4.44 -0.95 8.83
C ARG A 99 5.19 0.13 8.07
N TRP A 100 4.50 1.20 7.66
CA TRP A 100 5.04 2.12 6.67
C TRP A 100 5.45 3.47 7.25
N PHE A 101 4.75 4.00 8.26
CA PHE A 101 5.09 5.33 8.81
C PHE A 101 6.42 5.28 9.55
N THR A 102 6.65 4.21 10.30
CA THR A 102 7.92 3.98 11.00
C THR A 102 9.06 3.76 10.01
N PHE A 103 8.81 3.02 8.93
CA PHE A 103 9.80 2.70 7.90
C PHE A 103 10.21 3.92 7.08
N TYR A 104 9.24 4.70 6.58
CA TYR A 104 9.48 5.92 5.80
C TYR A 104 9.67 7.18 6.66
N LYS A 105 9.66 7.04 8.00
CA LYS A 105 9.83 8.14 8.96
C LYS A 105 8.86 9.31 8.76
N ILE A 106 7.60 8.98 8.44
CA ILE A 106 6.52 9.96 8.24
C ILE A 106 6.13 10.54 9.61
N PRO A 107 6.31 11.86 9.84
CA PRO A 107 6.13 12.45 11.17
C PRO A 107 4.67 12.77 11.50
N GLN A 108 3.86 13.04 10.48
CA GLN A 108 2.47 13.50 10.64
C GLN A 108 1.65 13.23 9.37
N VAL A 109 0.35 13.50 9.47
CA VAL A 109 -0.57 13.58 8.34
C VAL A 109 -1.20 14.97 8.34
N ASP A 110 -0.96 15.75 7.29
CA ASP A 110 -1.45 17.12 7.16
C ASP A 110 -2.89 17.17 6.67
N SER A 111 -3.31 16.18 5.87
CA SER A 111 -4.65 16.09 5.33
C SER A 111 -5.08 14.65 5.07
N VAL A 112 -6.37 14.37 5.22
CA VAL A 112 -6.97 13.07 4.91
C VAL A 112 -8.10 13.26 3.90
N SER A 113 -8.01 12.57 2.78
CA SER A 113 -9.07 12.48 1.78
C SER A 113 -9.69 11.09 1.80
N PHE A 114 -11.00 11.04 2.04
CA PHE A 114 -11.76 9.79 2.02
C PHE A 114 -12.46 9.64 0.67
N HIS A 115 -12.24 8.53 -0.02
CA HIS A 115 -13.06 8.14 -1.14
C HIS A 115 -14.07 7.07 -0.69
N LEU A 116 -15.33 7.48 -0.52
CA LEU A 116 -16.41 6.57 -0.18
C LEU A 116 -16.79 5.75 -1.42
N ILE A 117 -16.03 4.71 -1.75
CA ILE A 117 -16.53 3.66 -2.65
C ILE A 117 -17.44 2.75 -1.82
N CYS A 118 -18.70 3.18 -1.69
CA CYS A 118 -19.79 2.25 -1.44
C CYS A 118 -19.89 1.30 -2.62
N THR A 119 -19.16 0.18 -2.58
CA THR A 119 -19.55 -0.99 -3.37
C THR A 119 -20.76 -1.59 -2.65
N PHE A 120 -21.95 -1.16 -3.07
CA PHE A 120 -23.17 -1.93 -2.86
C PHE A 120 -22.89 -3.37 -3.35
N PRO A 121 -23.11 -4.41 -2.53
CA PRO A 121 -23.08 -5.76 -3.05
C PRO A 121 -24.26 -5.89 -4.03
N PHE A 122 -23.94 -6.18 -5.29
CA PHE A 122 -24.87 -6.84 -6.21
C PHE A 122 -25.21 -8.20 -5.58
N TYR A 123 -26.20 -8.23 -4.70
CA TYR A 123 -26.77 -9.46 -4.17
C TYR A 123 -27.88 -9.87 -5.13
N HIS A 124 -27.53 -10.59 -6.20
CA HIS A 124 -28.53 -11.35 -6.95
C HIS A 124 -28.73 -12.67 -6.21
N ARG A 125 -29.90 -12.80 -5.57
CA ARG A 125 -30.53 -14.08 -5.26
C ARG A 125 -31.99 -13.99 -5.67
#